data_AF-T0Z4X3-F1
#
_entry.id   AF-T0Z4X3-F1
#
_cell.length_a   1.000
_cell.length_b   1.000
_cell.length_c   1.000
_cell.angle_alpha   90.00
_cell.angle_beta   90.00
_cell.angle_gamma   90.00
#
_symmetry.space_group_name_H-M   'P 1'
#
loop_
_entity.id
_entity.type
_entity.pdbx_description
1 polymer ?
#
loop_
_entity_poly.entity_id
_entity_poly.type
_entity_poly.pdbx_seq_one_letter_code
_entity_poly.pdbx_strand_id
1 'polypeptide(L)'
;DDQRHGTRQTELENPLAAVQMGLIYVNPEGPGGKSDPLVSAQMVRETFARMAMNDYETVALTAGGHTFGKCHGAGPVSHVGPAPEAAPVEAMGLGWISTYKSGTGGDQTGSGLEGSWTPTPTQWDMSYFDVLFGNEWEQVTTPAGAHQWTPKQNTAR
;
A
#
# COMPACT_ATOMS: atom_id res chain seq x y z
N ASP A 1 6.84 20.13 0.13
CA ASP A 1 7.36 19.67 1.41
C ASP A 1 6.24 19.47 2.40
N ASP A 2 6.13 18.25 2.95
CA ASP A 2 5.10 17.87 3.92
C ASP A 2 5.51 18.37 5.32
N GLN A 3 4.81 19.38 5.83
CA GLN A 3 5.12 20.05 7.11
C GLN A 3 4.49 19.34 8.33
N ARG A 4 3.88 18.16 8.17
CA ARG A 4 3.16 17.47 9.26
C ARG A 4 4.07 16.73 10.25
N HIS A 5 5.36 16.60 9.92
CA HIS A 5 6.36 15.99 10.79
C HIS A 5 7.09 17.04 11.65
N GLY A 6 7.27 16.74 12.93
CA GLY A 6 8.11 17.50 13.86
C GLY A 6 9.60 17.25 13.61
N THR A 7 10.41 17.33 14.67
CA THR A 7 11.86 17.14 14.55
C THR A 7 12.27 15.73 14.15
N ARG A 8 11.38 14.75 14.40
CA ARG A 8 11.53 13.36 13.97
C ARG A 8 10.39 13.00 13.01
N GLN A 9 10.67 12.10 12.06
CA GLN A 9 9.63 11.60 11.14
C GLN A 9 8.45 10.90 11.84
N THR A 10 8.65 10.40 13.06
CA THR A 10 7.61 9.79 13.89
C THR A 10 6.84 10.80 14.73
N GLU A 11 7.27 12.05 14.82
CA GLU A 11 6.52 13.09 15.51
C GLU A 11 5.50 13.70 14.54
N LEU A 12 4.24 13.32 14.64
CA LEU A 12 3.17 13.95 13.85
C LEU A 12 2.51 15.08 14.67
N GLU A 13 2.22 16.21 14.02
CA GLU A 13 1.45 17.30 14.63
C GLU A 13 0.04 16.82 15.01
N ASN A 14 -0.45 17.19 16.19
CA ASN A 14 -1.83 16.86 16.59
C ASN A 14 -2.84 17.79 15.87
N PRO A 15 -3.99 17.27 15.40
CA PRO A 15 -4.57 15.95 15.68
C PRO A 15 -4.32 14.89 14.58
N LEU A 16 -3.24 15.00 13.81
CA LEU A 16 -3.00 14.14 12.66
C LEU A 16 -2.58 12.73 13.08
N ALA A 17 -3.00 11.74 12.28
CA ALA A 17 -2.69 10.32 12.47
C ALA A 17 -2.24 9.62 11.17
N ALA A 18 -1.88 10.40 10.14
CA ALA A 18 -1.35 9.89 8.87
C ALA A 18 -0.07 10.64 8.46
N VAL A 19 0.88 9.93 7.86
CA VAL A 19 2.21 10.48 7.52
C VAL A 19 2.19 11.39 6.30
N GLN A 20 1.23 11.22 5.38
CA GLN A 20 1.07 12.07 4.19
C GLN A 20 -0.41 12.41 3.96
N MET A 21 -0.69 13.59 3.41
CA MET A 21 -2.06 14.05 3.10
C MET A 21 -2.62 13.15 2.02
N GLY A 22 -3.84 12.66 2.23
CA GLY A 22 -4.48 11.70 1.34
C GLY A 22 -4.13 10.24 1.64
N LEU A 23 -3.18 9.94 2.54
CA LEU A 23 -2.98 8.58 3.05
C LEU A 23 -3.86 8.30 4.27
N ILE A 24 -4.15 7.02 4.49
CA ILE A 24 -4.91 6.58 5.66
C ILE A 24 -4.02 6.52 6.91
N TYR A 25 -2.84 5.87 6.83
CA TYR A 25 -1.89 5.74 7.94
C TYR A 25 -0.46 6.08 7.49
N VAL A 26 0.17 5.15 6.76
CA VAL A 26 1.58 5.20 6.35
C VAL A 26 1.73 5.11 4.85
N ASN A 27 2.91 5.49 4.34
CA ASN A 27 3.30 5.24 2.96
C ASN A 27 3.68 3.77 2.80
N PRO A 28 3.06 3.01 1.88
CA PRO A 28 3.31 1.58 1.73
C PRO A 28 4.67 1.25 1.11
N GLU A 29 5.35 2.20 0.46
CA GLU A 29 6.72 2.06 -0.04
C GLU A 29 7.76 2.37 1.05
N GLY A 30 7.32 3.01 2.14
CA GLY A 30 8.12 3.42 3.30
C GLY A 30 8.34 4.94 3.39
N PRO A 31 9.03 5.41 4.46
CA PRO A 31 9.19 6.83 4.78
C PRO A 31 9.78 7.64 3.62
N GLY A 32 9.02 8.61 3.12
CA GLY A 32 9.45 9.43 1.97
C GLY A 32 9.70 8.63 0.68
N GLY A 33 9.05 7.47 0.53
CA GLY A 33 9.22 6.56 -0.61
C GLY A 33 10.44 5.65 -0.52
N LYS A 34 11.11 5.57 0.63
CA LYS A 34 12.27 4.69 0.84
C LYS A 34 11.86 3.40 1.53
N SER A 35 12.23 2.27 0.93
CA SER A 35 11.90 0.92 1.41
C SER A 35 12.76 0.47 2.60
N ASP A 36 12.61 1.14 3.75
CA ASP A 36 13.19 0.74 5.03
C ASP A 36 12.08 0.16 5.94
N PRO A 37 12.00 -1.18 6.12
CA PRO A 37 10.95 -1.79 6.92
C PRO A 37 11.03 -1.46 8.41
N LEU A 38 12.22 -1.15 8.95
CA LEU A 38 12.38 -0.85 10.37
C LEU A 38 11.86 0.54 10.69
N VAL A 39 12.14 1.52 9.84
CA VAL A 39 11.58 2.88 10.00
C VAL A 39 10.09 2.88 9.68
N SER A 40 9.64 2.14 8.65
CA SER A 40 8.21 1.92 8.39
C SER A 40 7.48 1.36 9.62
N ALA A 41 8.05 0.39 10.32
CA ALA A 41 7.43 -0.19 11.52
C ALA A 41 7.22 0.83 12.65
N GLN A 42 8.12 1.82 12.78
CA GLN A 42 7.94 2.91 13.75
C GLN A 42 6.76 3.82 13.36
N MET A 43 6.63 4.16 12.08
CA MET A 43 5.50 4.95 11.58
C MET A 43 4.18 4.20 11.68
N VAL A 44 4.17 2.90 11.41
CA VAL A 44 2.99 2.04 11.58
C VAL A 44 2.54 2.09 13.03
N ARG A 45 3.45 1.85 13.99
CA ARG A 45 3.11 1.90 15.41
C ARG A 45 2.54 3.26 15.83
N GLU A 46 3.18 4.36 15.44
CA GLU A 46 2.74 5.71 15.80
C GLU A 46 1.33 6.01 15.24
N THR A 47 1.12 5.77 13.96
CA THR A 47 -0.15 6.11 13.30
C THR A 47 -1.30 5.25 13.80
N PHE A 48 -1.08 3.94 14.00
CA PHE A 48 -2.07 3.05 14.57
C PHE A 48 -2.38 3.39 16.04
N ALA A 49 -1.37 3.74 16.85
CA ALA A 49 -1.59 4.17 18.24
C ALA A 49 -2.46 5.43 18.32
N ARG A 50 -2.27 6.39 17.41
CA ARG A 50 -3.13 7.59 17.28
C ARG A 50 -4.55 7.28 16.81
N MET A 51 -4.74 6.12 16.18
CA MET A 51 -6.04 5.58 15.81
C MET A 51 -6.53 4.49 16.77
N ALA A 52 -6.04 4.51 18.02
CA ALA A 52 -6.48 3.66 19.12
C ALA A 52 -6.28 2.15 18.92
N MET A 53 -5.26 1.76 18.14
CA MET A 53 -4.85 0.36 17.97
C MET A 53 -3.50 0.11 18.62
N ASN A 54 -3.40 -0.94 19.43
CA ASN A 54 -2.14 -1.40 20.00
C ASN A 54 -1.35 -2.29 19.01
N ASP A 55 -0.16 -2.76 19.42
CA ASP A 55 0.71 -3.58 18.57
C ASP A 55 0.05 -4.91 18.12
N TYR A 56 -0.69 -5.59 19.01
CA TYR A 56 -1.37 -6.85 18.67
C TYR A 56 -2.48 -6.63 17.64
N GLU A 57 -3.30 -5.59 17.86
CA GLU A 57 -4.39 -5.23 16.97
C GLU A 57 -3.86 -4.79 15.61
N THR A 58 -2.77 -4.02 15.59
CA THR A 58 -2.10 -3.56 14.36
C THR A 58 -1.60 -4.72 13.50
N VAL A 59 -0.96 -5.71 14.13
CA VAL A 59 -0.52 -6.93 13.43
C VAL A 59 -1.73 -7.72 12.91
N ALA A 60 -2.76 -7.90 13.73
CA ALA A 60 -3.96 -8.64 13.34
C ALA A 60 -4.72 -7.96 12.18
N LEU A 61 -4.89 -6.64 12.22
CA LEU A 61 -5.50 -5.84 11.15
C LEU A 61 -4.70 -5.95 9.84
N THR A 62 -3.38 -5.78 9.92
CA THR A 62 -2.52 -5.73 8.74
C THR A 62 -2.41 -7.11 8.08
N ALA A 63 -2.06 -8.13 8.85
CA ALA A 63 -1.94 -9.50 8.33
C ALA A 63 -3.31 -10.04 7.89
N GLY A 64 -4.35 -9.84 8.71
CA GLY A 64 -5.69 -10.31 8.40
C GLY A 64 -6.29 -9.65 7.16
N GLY A 65 -6.07 -8.35 6.97
CA GLY A 65 -6.48 -7.63 5.75
C GLY A 65 -5.71 -8.11 4.52
N HIS A 66 -4.38 -8.20 4.63
CA HIS A 66 -3.50 -8.62 3.52
C HIS A 66 -3.54 -10.13 3.23
N THR A 67 -4.25 -10.96 4.00
CA THR A 67 -4.59 -12.32 3.58
C THR A 67 -5.44 -12.34 2.31
N PHE A 68 -6.18 -11.26 2.03
CA PHE A 68 -7.14 -11.19 0.93
C PHE A 68 -6.71 -10.25 -0.20
N GLY A 69 -7.17 -10.57 -1.40
CA GLY A 69 -7.11 -9.68 -2.56
C GLY A 69 -5.69 -9.43 -3.08
N LYS A 70 -5.50 -8.22 -3.64
CA LYS A 70 -4.25 -7.77 -4.27
C LYS A 70 -4.17 -6.24 -4.33
N CYS A 71 -2.96 -5.73 -4.50
CA CYS A 71 -2.73 -4.36 -4.98
C CYS A 71 -2.85 -4.26 -6.51
N HIS A 72 -2.99 -3.04 -7.03
CA HIS A 72 -3.15 -2.77 -8.47
C HIS A 72 -2.17 -1.68 -8.96
N GLY A 73 -1.35 -2.02 -9.95
CA GLY A 73 -0.17 -1.32 -10.43
C GLY A 73 0.29 -1.84 -11.80
N ALA A 74 -0.67 -2.23 -12.66
CA ALA A 74 -0.40 -2.88 -13.95
C ALA A 74 0.30 -1.99 -14.99
N GLY A 75 0.31 -0.67 -14.80
CA GLY A 75 0.97 0.28 -15.69
C GLY A 75 1.25 1.63 -15.03
N PRO A 76 1.90 2.56 -15.76
CA PRO A 76 2.29 3.88 -15.23
C PRO A 76 1.11 4.68 -14.67
N VAL A 77 1.29 5.28 -13.48
CA VAL A 77 0.27 6.12 -12.82
C VAL A 77 -0.16 7.34 -13.65
N SER A 78 0.65 7.76 -14.63
CA SER A 78 0.31 8.84 -15.57
C SER A 78 -0.92 8.56 -16.44
N HIS A 79 -1.36 7.31 -16.54
CA HIS A 79 -2.59 6.95 -17.25
C HIS A 79 -3.86 7.14 -16.42
N VAL A 80 -3.73 7.31 -15.10
CA VAL A 80 -4.86 7.45 -14.16
C VAL A 80 -5.37 8.88 -14.21
N GLY A 81 -6.64 9.04 -14.57
CA GLY A 81 -7.31 10.34 -14.64
C GLY A 81 -7.56 11.01 -13.27
N PRO A 82 -8.25 12.16 -13.25
CA PRO A 82 -8.53 12.91 -12.03
C PRO A 82 -9.37 12.12 -11.02
N ALA A 83 -9.23 12.47 -9.74
CA ALA A 83 -10.10 11.97 -8.67
C ALA A 83 -11.57 12.36 -8.91
N PRO A 84 -12.55 11.68 -8.28
CA PRO A 84 -13.98 11.89 -8.56
C PRO A 84 -14.45 13.35 -8.54
N GLU A 85 -14.03 14.14 -7.55
CA GLU A 85 -14.40 15.56 -7.41
C GLU A 85 -13.83 16.48 -8.51
N ALA A 86 -12.86 16.00 -9.28
CA ALA A 86 -12.25 16.71 -10.42
C ALA A 86 -12.51 16.01 -11.76
N ALA A 87 -13.32 14.94 -11.76
CA ALA A 87 -13.65 14.20 -12.96
C ALA A 87 -14.74 14.92 -13.78
N PRO A 88 -14.81 14.70 -15.11
CA PRO A 88 -15.87 15.22 -15.94
C PRO A 88 -17.26 14.77 -15.47
N VAL A 89 -18.29 15.60 -15.67
CA VAL A 89 -19.65 15.32 -15.19
C VAL A 89 -20.22 14.02 -15.76
N GLU A 90 -19.87 13.68 -16.99
CA GLU A 90 -20.26 12.43 -17.67
C GLU A 90 -19.66 11.16 -17.04
N ALA A 91 -18.66 11.30 -16.15
CA ALA A 91 -18.16 10.20 -15.34
C ALA A 91 -19.13 9.82 -14.20
N MET A 92 -20.21 10.59 -14.00
CA MET A 92 -21.32 10.27 -13.09
C MET A 92 -20.87 9.94 -11.65
N GLY A 93 -19.93 10.72 -11.12
CA GLY A 93 -19.39 10.57 -9.77
C GLY A 93 -18.27 9.53 -9.63
N LEU A 94 -17.85 8.89 -10.73
CA LEU A 94 -16.64 8.08 -10.78
C LEU A 94 -15.40 8.95 -11.05
N GLY A 95 -14.22 8.41 -10.72
CA GLY A 95 -12.94 9.05 -10.97
C GLY A 95 -11.83 8.02 -11.16
N TRP A 96 -10.59 8.48 -11.29
CA TRP A 96 -9.40 7.64 -11.54
C TRP A 96 -9.55 6.74 -12.76
N ILE A 97 -10.33 7.17 -13.76
CA ILE A 97 -10.54 6.44 -15.00
C ILE A 97 -9.20 6.34 -15.72
N SER A 98 -8.76 5.12 -15.99
CA SER A 98 -7.45 4.84 -16.57
C SER A 98 -7.51 4.72 -18.09
N THR A 99 -6.55 5.33 -18.77
CA THR A 99 -6.33 5.17 -20.22
C THR A 99 -5.40 4.00 -20.56
N TYR A 100 -4.87 3.29 -19.56
CA TYR A 100 -3.95 2.18 -19.78
C TYR A 100 -4.71 0.93 -20.20
N LYS A 101 -4.58 0.54 -21.48
CA LYS A 101 -5.24 -0.64 -22.07
C LYS A 101 -6.75 -0.63 -21.79
N SER A 102 -7.31 -1.65 -21.13
CA SER A 102 -8.73 -1.69 -20.76
C SER A 102 -9.07 -0.78 -19.56
N GLY A 103 -8.06 -0.30 -18.84
CA GLY A 103 -8.20 0.57 -17.67
C GLY A 103 -8.79 -0.09 -16.43
N THR A 104 -9.12 -1.39 -16.49
CA THR A 104 -9.84 -2.14 -15.45
C THR A 104 -9.34 -3.58 -15.37
N GLY A 105 -9.78 -4.34 -14.34
CA GLY A 105 -9.43 -5.74 -14.19
C GLY A 105 -7.92 -5.97 -14.11
N GLY A 106 -7.38 -6.80 -15.00
CA GLY A 106 -5.94 -7.08 -15.07
C GLY A 106 -5.07 -5.87 -15.46
N ASP A 107 -5.66 -4.83 -16.06
CA ASP A 107 -4.96 -3.59 -16.44
C ASP A 107 -5.18 -2.45 -15.43
N GLN A 108 -5.85 -2.72 -14.31
CA GLN A 108 -6.13 -1.70 -13.30
C GLN A 108 -4.84 -1.18 -12.66
N THR A 109 -4.79 0.12 -12.43
CA THR A 109 -3.76 0.78 -11.61
C THR A 109 -4.47 1.58 -10.53
N GLY A 110 -4.09 1.34 -9.28
CA GLY A 110 -4.59 2.05 -8.08
C GLY A 110 -3.40 2.61 -7.31
N SER A 111 -2.88 1.85 -6.35
CA SER A 111 -1.70 2.23 -5.55
C SER A 111 -0.39 2.28 -6.35
N GLY A 112 -0.30 1.62 -7.50
CA GLY A 112 0.97 1.43 -8.22
C GLY A 112 1.78 0.21 -7.76
N LEU A 113 1.55 -0.27 -6.52
CA LEU A 113 1.95 -1.61 -6.07
C LEU A 113 1.14 -2.70 -6.79
N GLU A 114 1.71 -3.88 -7.03
CA GLU A 114 1.08 -4.93 -7.84
C GLU A 114 1.27 -6.34 -7.24
N GLY A 115 0.19 -7.12 -7.23
CA GLY A 115 0.20 -8.53 -6.82
C GLY A 115 -0.55 -8.81 -5.52
N SER A 116 -0.77 -10.09 -5.26
CA SER A 116 -1.36 -10.60 -4.00
C SER A 116 -0.26 -10.96 -3.00
N TRP A 117 -0.62 -10.95 -1.71
CA TRP A 117 0.28 -11.44 -0.65
C TRP A 117 0.22 -12.95 -0.47
N THR A 118 -0.91 -13.57 -0.81
CA THR A 118 -1.20 -14.99 -0.61
C THR A 118 -1.43 -15.72 -1.94
N PRO A 119 -1.18 -17.04 -2.01
CA PRO A 119 -1.52 -17.87 -3.16
C PRO A 119 -3.03 -18.13 -3.28
N THR A 120 -3.79 -17.85 -2.21
CA THR A 120 -5.22 -18.12 -2.04
C THR A 120 -5.98 -16.82 -1.71
N PRO A 121 -5.91 -15.75 -2.53
CA PRO A 121 -6.33 -14.40 -2.17
C PRO A 121 -7.84 -14.21 -1.93
N THR A 122 -8.66 -15.24 -2.16
CA THR A 122 -10.11 -15.23 -1.94
C THR A 122 -10.54 -16.17 -0.80
N GLN A 123 -9.58 -16.77 -0.09
CA GLN A 123 -9.84 -17.71 0.99
C GLN A 123 -9.11 -17.25 2.26
N TRP A 124 -9.79 -17.35 3.40
CA TRP A 124 -9.15 -17.13 4.68
C TRP A 124 -8.26 -18.31 5.06
N ASP A 125 -6.99 -18.04 5.33
CA ASP A 125 -6.01 -18.96 5.90
C ASP A 125 -4.84 -18.18 6.54
N MET A 126 -3.80 -18.90 6.97
CA MET A 126 -2.60 -18.32 7.59
C MET A 126 -1.44 -18.12 6.61
N SER A 127 -1.69 -18.27 5.30
CA SER A 127 -0.63 -18.26 4.29
C SER A 127 0.10 -16.92 4.19
N TYR A 128 -0.48 -15.80 4.64
CA TYR A 128 0.24 -14.53 4.77
C TYR A 128 1.51 -14.67 5.60
N PHE A 129 1.42 -15.30 6.78
CA PHE A 129 2.58 -15.51 7.65
C PHE A 129 3.51 -16.61 7.13
N ASP A 130 2.96 -17.66 6.53
CA ASP A 130 3.77 -18.70 5.89
C ASP A 130 4.64 -18.12 4.77
N VAL A 131 4.08 -17.23 3.95
CA VAL A 131 4.79 -16.53 2.88
C VAL A 131 5.79 -15.52 3.48
N LEU A 132 5.37 -14.72 4.47
CA LEU A 132 6.23 -13.71 5.09
C LEU A 132 7.49 -14.30 5.72
N PHE A 133 7.34 -15.35 6.53
CA PHE A 133 8.46 -15.95 7.27
C PHE A 133 9.17 -17.07 6.51
N GLY A 134 8.51 -17.70 5.52
CA GLY A 134 9.09 -18.78 4.73
C GLY A 134 9.98 -18.33 3.58
N ASN A 135 10.09 -17.03 3.32
CA ASN A 135 10.84 -16.48 2.20
C ASN A 135 11.86 -15.43 2.64
N GLU A 136 12.94 -15.36 1.88
CA GLU A 136 13.84 -14.21 1.85
C GLU A 136 13.36 -13.21 0.80
N TRP A 137 13.46 -11.92 1.10
CA TRP A 137 12.85 -10.87 0.27
C TRP A 137 13.89 -9.99 -0.42
N GLU A 138 13.61 -9.60 -1.66
CA GLU A 138 14.38 -8.60 -2.40
C GLU A 138 13.47 -7.50 -2.95
N GLN A 139 14.01 -6.28 -3.03
CA GLN A 139 13.28 -5.12 -3.51
C GLN A 139 13.24 -5.12 -5.04
N VAL A 140 12.06 -4.82 -5.58
CA VAL A 140 11.78 -4.69 -7.01
C VAL A 140 11.00 -3.41 -7.27
N THR A 141 10.92 -3.03 -8.54
CA THR A 141 10.10 -1.89 -9.01
C THR A 141 8.96 -2.40 -9.88
N THR A 142 7.73 -1.95 -9.62
CA THR A 142 6.54 -2.37 -10.36
C THR A 142 6.47 -1.75 -11.75
N PRO A 143 5.57 -2.23 -12.64
CA PRO A 143 5.29 -1.56 -13.91
C PRO A 143 4.82 -0.10 -13.75
N ALA A 144 4.26 0.25 -12.59
CA ALA A 144 3.85 1.62 -12.25
C ALA A 144 4.98 2.48 -11.68
N GLY A 145 6.16 1.91 -11.40
CA GLY A 145 7.32 2.59 -10.83
C GLY A 145 7.41 2.57 -9.30
N ALA A 146 6.51 1.85 -8.61
CA ALA A 146 6.53 1.76 -7.15
C ALA A 146 7.55 0.73 -6.65
N HIS A 147 8.13 0.96 -5.48
CA HIS A 147 9.02 0.01 -4.81
C HIS A 147 8.22 -1.00 -3.98
N GLN A 148 8.47 -2.29 -4.22
CA GLN A 148 7.89 -3.38 -3.42
C GLN A 148 8.87 -4.53 -3.25
N TRP A 149 8.45 -5.60 -2.58
CA TRP A 149 9.28 -6.76 -2.31
C TRP A 149 8.74 -8.00 -3.04
N THR A 150 9.64 -8.86 -3.47
CA THR A 150 9.33 -10.20 -4.00
C THR A 150 10.18 -11.25 -3.30
N PRO A 151 9.74 -12.52 -3.20
CA PRO A 151 10.61 -13.60 -2.75
C PRO A 151 11.84 -13.74 -3.66
N LYS A 152 13.05 -13.81 -3.09
CA LYS A 152 14.32 -13.99 -3.80
C LYS A 152 14.38 -15.27 -4.62
N GLN A 153 13.76 -16.32 -4.11
CA GLN A 153 13.59 -17.56 -4.83
C GLN A 153 12.14 -17.62 -5.24
N ASN A 154 11.92 -17.83 -6.54
CA ASN A 154 10.60 -18.11 -7.05
C ASN A 154 10.20 -19.48 -6.51
N THR A 155 9.55 -19.51 -5.35
CA THR A 155 8.82 -20.68 -4.89
C THR A 155 7.58 -20.76 -5.74
N ALA A 156 7.76 -21.16 -7.01
CA ALA A 156 6.67 -21.58 -7.86
C ALA A 156 5.88 -22.62 -7.07
N ARG A 157 4.65 -22.26 -6.70
CA ARG A 157 3.62 -23.22 -6.31
C ARG A 157 2.74 -23.44 -7.52
#